data_AF-A0A7R8VS85-F1
#
_entry.id   AF-A0A7R8VS85-F1
#
_cell.length_a   1.000
_cell.length_b   1.000
_cell.length_c   1.000
_cell.angle_alpha   90.00
_cell.angle_beta   90.00
_cell.angle_gamma   90.00
#
_symmetry.space_group_name_H-M   'P 1'
#
loop_
_entity.id
_entity.type
_entity.pdbx_description
1 polymer ?
#
loop_
_entity_poly.entity_id
_entity_poly.type
_entity_poly.pdbx_seq_one_letter_code
_entity_poly.pdbx_strand_id
1 'polypeptide(L)'
;MHPKLYSTVSRQASPSPNLSSEKAVGLMLAAVGRELFKCDVTWGKVVSLFAVAGGLGVDCVRQGHPEYLQTLLEAIGETLEEELAPWIVGNGGWVSDLVLCPVCSGRCFDTSRVVFEVD
;
A
#
# COMPACT_ATOMS: atom_id res chain seq x y z
N MET A 1 3.19 10.42 -13.36
CA MET A 1 3.45 9.27 -12.48
C MET A 1 4.06 8.15 -13.32
N HIS A 2 5.25 7.65 -12.96
CA HIS A 2 5.95 6.60 -13.72
C HIS A 2 5.59 5.20 -13.15
N PRO A 3 4.63 4.47 -13.73
CA PRO A 3 4.15 3.19 -13.18
C PRO A 3 5.25 2.13 -13.08
N LYS A 4 6.29 2.24 -13.92
CA LYS A 4 7.44 1.32 -13.94
C LYS A 4 8.36 1.45 -12.71
N LEU A 5 8.34 2.59 -12.01
CA LEU A 5 9.12 2.77 -10.78
C LEU A 5 8.55 1.87 -9.67
N TYR A 6 7.25 1.89 -9.46
CA TYR A 6 6.60 1.14 -8.39
C TYR A 6 6.48 -0.38 -8.67
N SER A 7 6.34 -0.79 -9.94
CA SER A 7 6.36 -2.21 -10.31
C SER A 7 7.70 -2.91 -10.05
N THR A 8 8.76 -2.11 -9.92
CA THR A 8 10.11 -2.61 -9.66
C THR A 8 10.39 -2.65 -8.16
N VAL A 9 9.87 -1.67 -7.40
CA VAL A 9 9.93 -1.65 -5.94
C VAL A 9 9.18 -2.84 -5.34
N SER A 10 8.00 -3.22 -5.85
CA SER A 10 7.30 -4.41 -5.35
C SER A 10 8.13 -5.68 -5.53
N ARG A 11 8.79 -5.82 -6.70
CA ARG A 11 9.67 -6.95 -7.04
C ARG A 11 10.97 -6.96 -6.25
N GLN A 12 11.49 -5.79 -5.86
CA GLN A 12 12.71 -5.65 -5.06
C GLN A 12 12.45 -5.76 -3.56
N ALA A 13 11.24 -5.42 -3.11
CA ALA A 13 10.81 -5.57 -1.73
C ALA A 13 10.68 -7.04 -1.32
N SER A 14 10.42 -7.94 -2.26
CA SER A 14 10.50 -9.40 -2.09
C SER A 14 11.93 -9.92 -2.26
N PRO A 15 12.62 -10.32 -1.18
CA PRO A 15 13.97 -10.92 -1.29
C PRO A 15 13.96 -12.31 -1.94
N SER A 16 12.79 -12.93 -2.10
CA SER A 16 12.61 -14.24 -2.73
C SER A 16 11.39 -14.22 -3.67
N PRO A 17 11.47 -14.77 -4.89
CA PRO A 17 10.35 -14.83 -5.84
C PRO A 17 9.23 -15.80 -5.43
N ASN A 18 9.43 -16.57 -4.35
CA ASN A 18 8.42 -17.44 -3.77
C ASN A 18 7.98 -16.87 -2.42
N LEU A 19 6.70 -16.53 -2.31
CA LEU A 19 6.03 -16.31 -1.03
C LEU A 19 5.87 -17.66 -0.36
N SER A 20 6.92 -18.13 0.30
CA SER A 20 6.98 -19.47 0.89
C SER A 20 6.10 -19.66 2.12
N SER A 21 5.51 -18.58 2.66
CA SER A 21 4.58 -18.63 3.78
C SER A 21 3.67 -17.40 3.83
N GLU A 22 2.41 -17.61 4.20
CA GLU A 22 1.43 -16.57 4.52
C GLU A 22 1.99 -15.50 5.47
N LYS A 23 2.66 -15.93 6.54
CA LYS A 23 3.26 -15.03 7.54
C LYS A 23 4.36 -14.16 6.95
N ALA A 24 5.07 -14.63 5.92
CA ALA A 24 6.12 -13.85 5.28
C ALA A 24 5.53 -12.64 4.54
N VAL A 25 4.33 -12.75 3.96
CA VAL A 25 3.66 -11.64 3.26
C VAL A 25 3.35 -10.49 4.23
N GLY A 26 2.73 -10.80 5.37
CA GLY A 26 2.41 -9.81 6.39
C GLY A 26 3.67 -9.18 7.01
N LEU A 27 4.67 -9.99 7.35
CA LEU A 27 5.93 -9.50 7.90
C LEU A 27 6.70 -8.60 6.94
N MET A 28 6.68 -8.92 5.64
CA MET A 28 7.30 -8.09 4.62
C MET A 28 6.61 -6.73 4.50
N LEU A 29 5.27 -6.71 4.48
CA LEU A 29 4.53 -5.45 4.44
C LEU A 29 4.81 -4.61 5.69
N ALA A 30 4.76 -5.21 6.88
CA ALA A 30 5.03 -4.52 8.14
C ALA A 30 6.47 -3.98 8.21
N ALA A 31 7.45 -4.67 7.62
CA ALA A 31 8.82 -4.18 7.52
C ALA A 31 8.93 -2.99 6.55
N VAL A 32 8.26 -3.05 5.40
CA VAL A 32 8.19 -1.95 4.43
C VAL A 32 7.51 -0.73 5.05
N GLY A 33 6.39 -0.91 5.73
CA GLY A 33 5.68 0.16 6.44
C GLY A 33 6.57 0.85 7.47
N ARG A 34 7.20 0.07 8.36
CA ARG A 34 8.12 0.61 9.37
C ARG A 34 9.26 1.41 8.77
N GLU A 35 9.89 0.93 7.70
CA GLU A 35 11.01 1.67 7.09
C GLU A 35 10.52 2.90 6.31
N LEU A 36 9.34 2.85 5.69
CA LEU A 36 8.75 4.01 5.00
C LEU A 36 8.44 5.16 5.97
N PHE A 37 7.90 4.86 7.15
CA PHE A 37 7.39 5.86 8.09
C PHE A 37 8.38 6.29 9.17
N LYS A 38 9.53 5.63 9.30
CA LYS A 38 10.57 5.89 10.30
C LYS A 38 11.05 7.34 10.46
N CYS A 39 11.09 8.12 9.38
CA CYS A 39 11.59 9.51 9.43
C CYS A 39 10.47 10.55 9.41
N ASP A 40 9.50 10.41 8.50
CA ASP A 40 8.39 11.34 8.29
C ASP A 40 7.33 10.66 7.42
N VAL A 41 6.05 10.88 7.70
CA VAL A 41 4.96 10.41 6.83
C VAL A 41 4.63 11.49 5.80
N THR A 42 4.41 11.09 4.55
CA THR A 42 3.97 11.98 3.45
C THR A 42 2.95 11.25 2.60
N TRP A 43 2.08 11.97 1.89
CA TRP A 43 1.11 11.36 0.96
C TRP A 43 1.77 10.44 -0.07
N GLY A 44 2.96 10.79 -0.55
CA GLY A 44 3.74 9.93 -1.45
C GLY A 44 4.08 8.57 -0.82
N LYS A 45 4.43 8.54 0.47
CA LYS A 45 4.70 7.30 1.21
C LYS A 45 3.44 6.49 1.50
N VAL A 46 2.33 7.16 1.81
CA VAL A 46 1.00 6.53 1.95
C VAL A 46 0.62 5.78 0.68
N VAL A 47 0.68 6.45 -0.48
CA VAL A 47 0.40 5.83 -1.78
C VAL A 47 1.39 4.71 -2.11
N SER A 48 2.66 4.85 -1.73
CA SER A 48 3.68 3.82 -1.94
C SER A 48 3.39 2.53 -1.17
N LEU A 49 2.90 2.61 0.07
CA LEU A 49 2.50 1.44 0.86
C LEU A 49 1.38 0.66 0.15
N PHE A 50 0.33 1.34 -0.31
CA PHE A 50 -0.76 0.69 -1.04
C PHE A 50 -0.32 0.08 -2.36
N ALA A 51 0.62 0.70 -3.07
CA ALA A 51 1.20 0.13 -4.28
C ALA A 51 1.97 -1.17 -4.00
N VAL A 52 2.73 -1.23 -2.89
CA VAL A 52 3.43 -2.44 -2.45
C VAL A 52 2.43 -3.52 -2.07
N ALA A 53 1.43 -3.19 -1.26
CA ALA A 53 0.35 -4.11 -0.87
C ALA A 53 -0.39 -4.68 -2.09
N GLY A 54 -0.77 -3.83 -3.05
CA GLY A 54 -1.42 -4.27 -4.29
C GLY A 54 -0.53 -5.17 -5.14
N GLY A 55 0.78 -4.89 -5.18
CA GLY A 55 1.77 -5.76 -5.82
C GLY A 55 1.84 -7.14 -5.16
N LEU A 56 1.95 -7.17 -3.83
CA LEU A 56 1.95 -8.41 -3.04
C LEU A 56 0.67 -9.22 -3.24
N GLY A 57 -0.50 -8.55 -3.24
CA GLY A 57 -1.77 -9.24 -3.47
C GLY A 57 -1.87 -9.87 -4.87
N VAL A 58 -1.42 -9.16 -5.90
CA VAL A 58 -1.35 -9.72 -7.27
C VAL A 58 -0.38 -10.90 -7.32
N ASP A 59 0.74 -10.82 -6.62
CA ASP A 59 1.72 -11.90 -6.56
C ASP A 59 1.21 -13.12 -5.78
N CYS A 60 0.43 -12.95 -4.70
CA CYS A 60 -0.27 -14.03 -3.99
C CYS A 60 -1.20 -14.79 -4.93
N VAL A 61 -2.04 -14.09 -5.70
CA VAL A 61 -2.98 -14.72 -6.64
C VAL A 61 -2.22 -15.42 -7.79
N ARG A 62 -1.17 -14.80 -8.33
CA ARG A 62 -0.37 -15.38 -9.41
C ARG A 62 0.41 -16.62 -9.00
N GLN A 63 0.82 -16.69 -7.74
CA GLN A 63 1.53 -17.85 -7.18
C GLN A 63 0.57 -18.98 -6.74
N GLY A 64 -0.74 -18.78 -6.87
CA GLY A 64 -1.74 -19.78 -6.49
C GLY A 64 -2.04 -19.83 -4.99
N HIS A 65 -1.73 -18.74 -4.27
CA HIS A 65 -1.96 -18.60 -2.83
C HIS A 65 -2.92 -17.44 -2.49
N PRO A 66 -4.17 -17.44 -3.00
CA PRO A 66 -5.15 -16.40 -2.68
C PRO A 66 -5.48 -16.34 -1.18
N GLU A 67 -5.29 -17.43 -0.43
CA GLU A 67 -5.49 -17.48 1.02
C GLU A 67 -4.60 -16.49 1.77
N TYR A 68 -3.46 -16.08 1.21
CA TYR A 68 -2.56 -15.12 1.84
C TYR A 68 -3.07 -13.67 1.78
N LEU A 69 -4.11 -13.40 0.99
CA LEU A 69 -4.72 -12.08 0.91
C LEU A 69 -5.30 -11.64 2.24
N GLN A 70 -5.86 -12.56 3.02
CA GLN A 70 -6.45 -12.24 4.33
C GLN A 70 -5.37 -11.72 5.29
N THR A 71 -4.28 -12.47 5.47
CA THR A 71 -3.13 -12.05 6.29
C THR A 71 -2.49 -10.76 5.76
N LEU A 72 -2.46 -10.55 4.44
CA LEU A 72 -1.97 -9.29 3.86
C LEU A 72 -2.86 -8.12 4.26
N LEU A 73 -4.18 -8.26 4.17
CA LEU A 73 -5.14 -7.21 4.54
C LEU A 73 -5.07 -6.89 6.04
N GLU A 74 -4.95 -7.90 6.89
CA GLU A 74 -4.75 -7.72 8.34
C GLU A 74 -3.47 -6.91 8.62
N ALA A 75 -2.36 -7.25 7.98
CA ALA A 75 -1.10 -6.52 8.15
C ALA A 75 -1.17 -5.06 7.63
N ILE A 76 -1.95 -4.79 6.57
CA ILE A 76 -2.24 -3.41 6.12
C ILE A 76 -3.04 -2.68 7.21
N GLY A 77 -4.07 -3.32 7.76
CA GLY A 77 -4.91 -2.78 8.82
C GLY A 77 -4.12 -2.36 10.05
N GLU A 78 -3.28 -3.26 10.57
CA GLU A 78 -2.40 -2.97 11.71
C GLU A 78 -1.48 -1.77 11.43
N THR A 79 -0.85 -1.75 10.25
CA THR A 79 0.02 -0.64 9.84
C THR A 79 -0.75 0.68 9.71
N LEU A 80 -2.02 0.61 9.28
CA LEU A 80 -2.88 1.77 9.13
C LEU A 80 -3.28 2.35 10.48
N GLU A 81 -3.71 1.50 11.41
CA GLU A 81 -4.21 1.92 12.73
C GLU A 81 -3.11 2.51 13.61
N GLU A 82 -1.92 1.90 13.62
CA GLU A 82 -0.85 2.30 14.53
C GLU A 82 -0.21 3.65 14.16
N GLU A 83 0.06 3.89 12.88
CA GLU A 83 0.89 5.04 12.46
C GLU A 83 0.21 5.98 11.46
N LEU A 84 -0.57 5.45 10.51
CA LEU A 84 -1.09 6.23 9.39
C LEU A 84 -2.38 6.97 9.72
N ALA A 85 -3.35 6.32 10.36
CA ALA A 85 -4.64 6.90 10.70
C ALA A 85 -4.53 8.23 11.48
N PRO A 86 -3.75 8.32 12.58
CA PRO A 86 -3.61 9.59 13.30
C PRO A 86 -2.91 10.66 12.45
N TRP A 87 -1.93 10.28 11.63
CA TRP A 87 -1.25 11.22 10.72
C TRP A 87 -2.21 11.76 9.66
N ILE A 88 -3.00 10.89 9.02
CA ILE A 88 -3.95 11.26 7.97
C ILE A 88 -4.99 12.25 8.51
N VAL A 89 -5.56 11.97 9.68
CA VAL A 89 -6.51 12.89 10.34
C VAL A 89 -5.84 14.23 10.63
N GLY A 90 -4.60 14.23 11.12
CA GLY A 90 -3.81 15.44 11.36
C GLY A 90 -3.46 16.23 10.09
N ASN A 91 -3.49 15.61 8.92
CA ASN A 91 -3.17 16.22 7.62
C ASN A 91 -4.41 16.49 6.74
N GLY A 92 -5.59 16.63 7.38
CA GLY A 92 -6.84 17.01 6.72
C GLY A 92 -7.68 15.84 6.21
N GLY A 93 -7.30 14.60 6.53
CA GLY A 93 -8.01 13.39 6.14
C GLY A 93 -7.73 12.95 4.71
N TRP A 94 -8.42 11.92 4.24
CA TRP A 94 -8.26 11.39 2.88
C TRP A 94 -8.75 12.33 1.78
N VAL A 95 -9.53 13.37 2.12
CA VAL A 95 -10.29 14.21 1.17
C VAL A 95 -9.71 15.62 1.03
N SER A 96 -8.78 16.03 1.92
CA SER A 96 -8.20 17.39 1.91
C SER A 96 -7.38 17.72 0.67
N ASP A 97 -6.85 16.71 -0.03
CA ASP A 97 -6.03 16.86 -1.24
C ASP A 97 -6.75 16.50 -2.56
N LEU A 98 -8.08 16.66 -2.61
CA LEU A 98 -8.81 16.80 -3.89
C LEU A 98 -8.50 18.17 -4.55
N VAL A 99 -7.23 18.52 -4.68
CA VAL A 99 -6.82 19.54 -5.64
C VAL A 99 -6.93 18.89 -7.02
N LEU A 100 -8.01 19.25 -7.73
CA LEU A 100 -8.16 19.12 -9.17
C LEU A 100 -6.83 19.47 -9.85
N CYS A 101 -6.03 18.48 -10.23
CA CYS A 101 -4.78 18.71 -10.92
C CYS A 101 -5.08 19.36 -12.28
N PRO A 102 -4.70 20.62 -12.53
CA PRO A 102 -4.95 21.28 -13.83
C PRO A 102 -4.12 20.64 -14.95
N VAL A 103 -3.12 19.83 -14.60
CA VAL A 103 -2.13 19.23 -15.50
C VAL A 103 -2.61 17.91 -16.09
N CYS A 104 -3.63 17.27 -15.51
CA CYS A 104 -4.07 15.94 -15.92
C CYS A 104 -5.42 16.02 -16.67
N SER A 105 -5.38 16.10 -18.00
CA SER A 105 -6.52 15.68 -18.85
C SER A 105 -6.74 14.17 -18.70
N GLY A 106 -7.34 13.76 -17.60
CA GLY A 106 -7.78 12.39 -17.34
C GLY A 106 -6.82 11.56 -16.48
N ARG A 107 -7.35 11.13 -15.33
CA ARG A 107 -6.77 10.23 -14.29
C ARG A 107 -5.91 10.92 -13.23
N CYS A 108 -6.54 11.82 -12.47
CA CYS A 108 -6.21 11.97 -11.06
C CYS A 108 -6.71 10.75 -10.29
N PHE A 109 -5.99 10.43 -9.22
CA PHE A 109 -6.24 9.35 -8.28
C PHE A 109 -7.75 9.20 -8.00
N ASP A 110 -8.35 8.12 -8.50
CA ASP A 110 -9.76 7.85 -8.31
C ASP A 110 -9.96 7.28 -6.89
N THR A 111 -10.27 8.17 -5.96
CA THR A 111 -10.65 7.80 -4.58
C THR A 111 -11.90 6.91 -4.55
N SER A 112 -12.70 6.85 -5.61
CA SER A 112 -13.82 5.91 -5.74
C SER A 112 -13.37 4.44 -5.81
N ARG A 113 -12.06 4.16 -5.91
CA ARG A 113 -11.48 2.81 -5.78
C ARG A 113 -10.67 2.58 -4.51
N VAL A 114 -10.51 3.59 -3.65
CA VAL A 114 -9.98 3.42 -2.30
C VAL A 114 -11.17 3.19 -1.35
N VAL A 115 -11.98 2.18 -1.68
CA VAL A 115 -12.97 1.68 -0.72
C VAL A 115 -12.23 0.63 0.09
N PHE A 116 -11.71 1.04 1.24
CA PHE A 116 -11.44 0.12 2.35
C PHE A 116 -12.79 -0.28 2.91
N GLU A 117 -13.49 -1.20 2.23
CA GLU A 117 -14.59 -1.94 2.83
C GLU A 117 -13.94 -3.03 3.68
N VAL A 118 -13.51 -2.62 4.87
CA VAL A 118 -13.37 -3.52 6.00
C VAL A 118 -14.78 -3.59 6.58
N ASP A 119 -15.33 -4.80 6.64
CA ASP A 119 -16.64 -5.12 7.22
C ASP A 119 -16.89 -4.35 8.54
#